data_AF-A0A430DHW0-F1
#
_entry.id   AF-A0A430DHW0-F1
#
_cell.length_a   1.000
_cell.length_b   1.000
_cell.length_c   1.000
_cell.angle_alpha   90.00
_cell.angle_beta   90.00
_cell.angle_gamma   90.00
#
_symmetry.space_group_name_H-M   'P 1'
#
loop_
_entity.id
_entity.type
_entity.pdbx_description
1 polymer ?
#
loop_
_entity_poly.entity_id
_entity_poly.type
_entity_poly.pdbx_seq_one_letter_code
_entity_poly.pdbx_strand_id
1 'polypeptide(L)'
;MGDRVSVTITIGGILAAARTDDFVAVVQAARLTTEWDGEPFDNTQFPDDGPLRLYAQGVRNGEIPDVEDFCCANDLPFVRWSGGASGAFAPEIVIWTGQGERHSFGADEDGAIVMSADEARDLGSYEAISKHFQDGTYEPPAFQVAS
;
A
#
# COMPACT_ATOMS: atom_id res chain seq x y z
N MET A 1 9.02 14.76 17.80
CA MET A 1 8.06 15.32 16.83
C MET A 1 7.69 14.16 15.94
N GLY A 2 6.39 13.85 15.86
CA GLY A 2 5.89 12.55 15.41
C GLY A 2 6.15 12.31 13.92
N ASP A 3 7.16 11.51 13.63
CA ASP A 3 7.39 10.86 12.34
C ASP A 3 6.53 9.59 12.20
N ARG A 4 5.47 9.47 13.00
CA ARG A 4 4.65 8.26 13.12
C ARG A 4 3.24 8.55 12.65
N VAL A 5 2.80 7.83 11.63
CA VAL A 5 1.52 8.04 10.94
C VAL A 5 0.75 6.74 10.82
N SER A 6 -0.51 6.84 10.40
CA SER A 6 -1.31 5.68 10.02
C SER A 6 -0.94 5.21 8.62
N VAL A 7 -0.97 3.91 8.41
CA VAL A 7 -0.72 3.27 7.12
C VAL A 7 -1.80 2.25 6.84
N THR A 8 -2.20 2.16 5.58
CA THR A 8 -2.97 1.02 5.06
C THR A 8 -2.24 0.43 3.88
N ILE A 9 -2.35 -0.88 3.69
CA ILE A 9 -1.88 -1.55 2.46
C ILE A 9 -2.94 -2.54 1.99
N THR A 10 -3.28 -2.44 0.71
CA THR A 10 -4.15 -3.37 -0.01
C THR A 10 -3.29 -4.21 -0.93
N ILE A 11 -3.32 -5.53 -0.79
CA ILE A 11 -2.46 -6.48 -1.50
C ILE A 11 -3.34 -7.44 -2.28
N GLY A 12 -2.98 -7.67 -3.54
CA GLY A 12 -3.63 -8.64 -4.42
C GLY A 12 -2.66 -9.68 -4.95
N GLY A 13 -3.17 -10.57 -5.80
CA GLY A 13 -2.36 -11.57 -6.50
C GLY A 13 -2.36 -12.92 -5.82
N ILE A 14 -1.43 -13.78 -6.25
CA ILE A 14 -1.39 -15.19 -5.84
C ILE A 14 -0.12 -15.44 -5.03
N LEU A 15 -0.27 -15.67 -3.73
CA LEU A 15 0.82 -16.08 -2.85
C LEU A 15 1.03 -17.58 -2.96
N ALA A 16 2.27 -18.03 -3.17
CA ALA A 16 2.59 -19.45 -3.08
C ALA A 16 2.36 -19.98 -1.64
N ALA A 17 1.68 -21.10 -1.44
CA ALA A 17 1.44 -21.66 -0.09
C ALA A 17 2.73 -21.86 0.73
N ALA A 18 3.85 -22.16 0.08
CA ALA A 18 5.16 -22.30 0.73
C ALA A 18 5.70 -20.98 1.32
N ARG A 19 5.12 -19.84 0.95
CA ARG A 19 5.49 -18.48 1.40
C ARG A 19 4.52 -17.90 2.42
N THR A 20 3.48 -18.63 2.78
CA THR A 20 2.44 -18.19 3.71
C THR A 20 3.00 -17.82 5.08
N ASP A 21 3.85 -18.67 5.67
CA ASP A 21 4.44 -18.39 6.99
C ASP A 21 5.44 -17.22 6.94
N ASP A 22 6.21 -17.11 5.84
CA ASP A 22 7.12 -15.97 5.62
C ASP A 22 6.33 -14.66 5.52
N PHE A 23 5.19 -14.68 4.81
CA PHE A 23 4.30 -13.51 4.67
C PHE A 23 3.72 -13.09 6.02
N VAL A 24 3.17 -14.03 6.80
CA VAL A 24 2.66 -13.74 8.14
C VAL A 24 3.74 -13.13 9.02
N ALA A 25 4.97 -13.66 8.96
CA ALA A 25 6.07 -13.15 9.77
C ALA A 25 6.40 -11.67 9.45
N VAL A 26 6.45 -11.28 8.16
CA VAL A 26 6.73 -9.88 7.78
C VAL A 26 5.57 -8.95 8.15
N VAL A 27 4.32 -9.40 7.99
CA VAL A 27 3.12 -8.64 8.37
C VAL A 27 3.08 -8.40 9.89
N GLN A 28 3.34 -9.44 10.68
CA GLN A 28 3.40 -9.32 12.15
C GLN A 28 4.55 -8.42 12.62
N ALA A 29 5.72 -8.51 11.99
CA ALA A 29 6.85 -7.63 12.30
C ALA A 29 6.51 -6.15 12.06
N ALA A 30 5.74 -5.87 11.01
CA ALA A 30 5.21 -4.54 10.71
C ALA A 30 4.01 -4.14 11.59
N ARG A 31 3.51 -5.03 12.45
CA ARG A 31 2.32 -4.84 13.30
C ARG A 31 1.07 -4.48 12.51
N LEU A 32 0.95 -5.04 11.31
CA LEU A 32 -0.21 -4.90 10.45
C LEU A 32 -1.31 -5.86 10.88
N THR A 33 -2.55 -5.37 10.87
CA THR A 33 -3.76 -6.08 11.29
C THR A 33 -4.86 -5.93 10.25
N THR A 34 -5.89 -6.79 10.25
CA THR A 34 -7.01 -6.71 9.27
C THR A 34 -8.01 -5.58 9.54
N GLU A 35 -7.89 -4.93 10.69
CA GLU A 35 -8.66 -3.76 11.09
C GLU A 35 -7.79 -2.87 11.99
N TRP A 36 -8.16 -1.61 12.18
CA TRP A 36 -7.43 -0.71 13.06
C TRP A 36 -7.35 -1.24 14.50
N ASP A 37 -6.13 -1.31 15.04
CA ASP A 37 -5.85 -1.81 16.40
C ASP A 37 -6.40 -3.25 16.65
N GLY A 38 -6.50 -4.05 15.59
CA GLY A 38 -6.98 -5.43 15.62
C GLY A 38 -5.97 -6.44 16.20
N GLU A 39 -6.34 -7.71 16.15
CA GLU A 39 -5.46 -8.81 16.55
C GLU A 39 -4.31 -9.02 15.53
N PRO A 40 -3.14 -9.51 15.98
CA PRO A 40 -2.02 -9.81 15.10
C PRO A 40 -2.43 -10.75 13.95
N PHE A 41 -2.06 -10.39 12.73
CA PHE A 41 -2.38 -11.16 11.53
C PHE A 41 -1.88 -12.61 11.60
N ASP A 42 -2.72 -13.57 11.21
CA ASP A 42 -2.36 -14.99 11.06
C ASP A 42 -2.95 -15.65 9.81
N ASN A 43 -2.62 -16.93 9.62
CA ASN A 43 -3.04 -17.72 8.45
C ASN A 43 -4.56 -17.94 8.32
N THR A 44 -5.35 -17.62 9.34
CA THR A 44 -6.81 -17.73 9.31
C THR A 44 -7.50 -16.45 8.85
N GLN A 45 -6.74 -15.36 8.68
CA GLN A 45 -7.24 -14.02 8.34
C GLN A 45 -7.07 -13.66 6.86
N PHE A 46 -6.65 -14.61 6.01
CA PHE A 46 -6.69 -14.39 4.56
C PHE A 46 -8.14 -14.22 4.09
N PRO A 47 -8.39 -13.30 3.13
CA PRO A 47 -9.74 -13.06 2.65
C PRO A 47 -10.25 -14.26 1.83
N ASP A 48 -11.56 -14.52 1.93
CA ASP A 48 -12.25 -15.48 1.04
C ASP A 48 -12.40 -14.91 -0.38
N ASP A 49 -12.63 -13.60 -0.50
CA ASP A 49 -12.74 -12.85 -1.75
C ASP A 49 -12.12 -11.44 -1.66
N GLY A 50 -11.76 -10.90 -2.83
CA GLY A 50 -11.15 -9.57 -2.92
C GLY A 50 -9.70 -9.48 -2.42
N PRO A 51 -9.11 -8.27 -2.42
CA PRO A 51 -7.74 -8.07 -1.99
C PRO A 51 -7.61 -8.10 -0.45
N LEU A 52 -6.44 -8.49 0.04
CA LEU A 52 -6.10 -8.44 1.46
C LEU A 52 -5.85 -6.98 1.88
N ARG A 53 -6.56 -6.50 2.90
CA ARG A 53 -6.39 -5.15 3.46
C ARG A 53 -5.79 -5.23 4.85
N LEU A 54 -4.74 -4.44 5.07
CA LEU A 54 -4.00 -4.39 6.31
C LEU A 54 -3.81 -2.95 6.77
N TYR A 55 -3.75 -2.77 8.08
CA TYR A 55 -3.81 -1.49 8.77
C TYR A 55 -2.75 -1.44 9.86
N ALA A 56 -2.08 -0.29 10.03
CA ALA A 56 -1.15 -0.08 11.15
C ALA A 56 -1.16 1.38 11.62
N GLN A 57 -1.09 1.56 12.93
CA GLN A 57 -0.96 2.87 13.57
C GLN A 57 0.48 3.10 14.04
N GLY A 58 0.90 4.37 14.01
CA GLY A 58 2.19 4.79 14.55
C GLY A 58 3.40 4.28 13.76
N VAL A 59 3.25 4.08 12.45
CA VAL A 59 4.30 3.62 11.54
C VAL A 59 5.28 4.77 11.28
N ARG A 60 6.56 4.50 11.52
CA ARG A 60 7.62 5.50 11.34
C ARG A 60 7.82 5.79 9.85
N ASN A 61 7.90 7.07 9.50
CA ASN A 61 7.98 7.60 8.12
C ASN A 61 6.82 7.19 7.20
N GLY A 62 5.79 6.50 7.69
CA GLY A 62 4.71 5.97 6.84
C GLY A 62 5.13 4.78 5.97
N GLU A 63 6.30 4.20 6.21
CA GLU A 63 6.89 3.15 5.36
C GLU A 63 6.81 1.77 6.03
N ILE A 64 6.56 0.73 5.23
CA ILE A 64 6.59 -0.68 5.64
C ILE A 64 7.43 -1.51 4.66
N PRO A 65 8.75 -1.20 4.52
CA PRO A 65 9.58 -1.68 3.42
C PRO A 65 9.67 -3.21 3.36
N ASP A 66 9.75 -3.91 4.50
CA ASP A 66 9.83 -5.37 4.52
C ASP A 66 8.59 -6.04 3.88
N VAL A 67 7.41 -5.46 4.06
CA VAL A 67 6.15 -5.96 3.48
C VAL A 67 6.08 -5.62 1.99
N GLU A 68 6.47 -4.39 1.61
CA GLU A 68 6.52 -3.97 0.20
C GLU A 68 7.54 -4.77 -0.61
N ASP A 69 8.73 -5.02 -0.05
CA ASP A 69 9.79 -5.82 -0.66
C ASP A 69 9.37 -7.28 -0.78
N PHE A 70 8.69 -7.83 0.24
CA PHE A 70 8.10 -9.15 0.14
C PHE A 70 7.07 -9.22 -1.00
N CYS A 71 6.20 -8.23 -1.12
CA CYS A 71 5.20 -8.18 -2.18
C CYS A 71 5.84 -8.15 -3.57
N CYS A 72 6.85 -7.29 -3.76
CA CYS A 72 7.62 -7.22 -5.01
C CYS A 72 8.35 -8.53 -5.33
N ALA A 73 8.92 -9.19 -4.34
CA ALA A 73 9.66 -10.45 -4.53
C ALA A 73 8.77 -11.65 -4.85
N ASN A 74 7.46 -11.56 -4.59
CA ASN A 74 6.50 -12.65 -4.78
C ASN A 74 5.37 -12.28 -5.77
N ASP A 75 5.56 -11.25 -6.60
CA ASP A 75 4.59 -10.83 -7.61
C ASP A 75 3.18 -10.52 -7.06
N LEU A 76 3.12 -9.94 -5.84
CA LEU A 76 1.90 -9.50 -5.18
C LEU A 76 1.70 -7.99 -5.41
N PRO A 77 0.86 -7.56 -6.36
CA PRO A 77 0.57 -6.14 -6.56
C PRO A 77 -0.04 -5.52 -5.30
N PHE A 78 0.32 -4.28 -5.00
CA PHE A 78 -0.19 -3.58 -3.82
C PHE A 78 -0.42 -2.10 -4.04
N VAL A 79 -1.24 -1.53 -3.15
CA VAL A 79 -1.43 -0.09 -2.93
C VAL A 79 -1.27 0.18 -1.45
N ARG A 80 -0.26 0.97 -1.09
CA ARG A 80 -0.06 1.49 0.26
C ARG A 80 -0.51 2.94 0.30
N TRP A 81 -1.28 3.32 1.31
CA TRP A 81 -1.45 4.71 1.71
C TRP A 81 -0.74 4.97 3.03
N SER A 82 -0.13 6.14 3.17
CA SER A 82 0.34 6.65 4.46
C SER A 82 -0.13 8.08 4.68
N GLY A 83 -0.60 8.36 5.89
CA GLY A 83 -0.95 9.71 6.31
C GLY A 83 0.26 10.64 6.37
N GLY A 84 0.00 11.95 6.48
CA GLY A 84 1.03 12.97 6.56
C GLY A 84 1.55 13.19 7.98
N ALA A 85 2.78 13.66 8.09
CA ALA A 85 3.34 14.20 9.33
C ALA A 85 3.64 15.68 9.12
N SER A 86 2.81 16.56 9.70
CA SER A 86 2.91 18.01 9.51
C SER A 86 4.33 18.52 9.82
N GLY A 87 4.94 19.17 8.82
CA GLY A 87 6.31 19.69 8.89
C GLY A 87 7.42 18.68 8.60
N ALA A 88 7.09 17.41 8.30
CA ALA A 88 8.05 16.37 7.92
C ALA A 88 7.79 15.82 6.51
N PHE A 89 6.59 15.28 6.24
CA PHE A 89 6.22 14.73 4.95
C PHE A 89 4.70 14.80 4.72
N ALA A 90 4.29 14.86 3.45
CA ALA A 90 2.89 14.85 3.05
C ALA A 90 2.34 13.41 3.00
N PRO A 91 1.01 13.22 3.02
CA PRO A 91 0.43 11.91 2.74
C PRO A 91 0.79 11.44 1.33
N GLU A 92 0.92 10.13 1.16
CA GLU A 92 1.28 9.51 -0.11
C GLU A 92 0.54 8.20 -0.35
N ILE A 93 0.41 7.86 -1.62
CA ILE A 93 0.03 6.53 -2.09
C ILE A 93 1.18 5.93 -2.88
N VAL A 94 1.61 4.72 -2.52
CA VAL A 94 2.62 3.95 -3.24
C VAL A 94 1.99 2.71 -3.85
N ILE A 95 2.17 2.55 -5.16
CA ILE A 95 1.55 1.52 -5.97
C ILE A 95 2.63 0.65 -6.62
N TRP A 96 2.41 -0.66 -6.59
CA TRP A 96 3.14 -1.60 -7.41
C TRP A 96 2.17 -2.56 -8.12
N THR A 97 2.24 -2.61 -9.45
CA THR A 97 1.25 -3.33 -10.28
C THR A 97 1.68 -4.77 -10.61
N GLY A 98 2.71 -5.29 -9.95
CA GLY A 98 3.26 -6.63 -10.23
C GLY A 98 4.50 -6.63 -11.13
N GLN A 99 4.83 -5.49 -11.74
CA GLN A 99 6.00 -5.35 -12.62
C GLN A 99 6.57 -3.93 -12.56
N GLY A 100 7.87 -3.82 -12.82
CA GLY A 100 8.55 -2.53 -12.84
C GLY A 100 8.79 -1.94 -11.46
N GLU A 101 8.96 -0.62 -11.41
CA GLU A 101 9.24 0.12 -10.17
C GLU A 101 7.95 0.48 -9.44
N ARG A 102 8.09 0.78 -8.15
CA ARG A 102 7.00 1.36 -7.36
C ARG A 102 6.76 2.80 -7.81
N HIS A 103 5.50 3.21 -7.86
CA HIS A 103 5.11 4.57 -8.20
C HIS A 103 4.48 5.24 -6.98
N SER A 104 4.99 6.43 -6.61
CA SER A 104 4.42 7.25 -5.54
C SER A 104 3.57 8.37 -6.13
N PHE A 105 2.46 8.65 -5.46
CA PHE A 105 1.48 9.68 -5.77
C PHE A 105 1.22 10.52 -4.53
N GLY A 106 1.00 11.81 -4.71
CA GLY A 106 0.49 12.66 -3.64
C GLY A 106 -0.90 12.19 -3.21
N ALA A 107 -1.15 12.17 -1.91
CA ALA A 107 -2.46 11.84 -1.36
C ALA A 107 -2.92 12.89 -0.34
N ASP A 108 -4.21 12.90 -0.04
CA ASP A 108 -4.74 13.55 1.15
C ASP A 108 -4.85 12.56 2.34
N GLU A 109 -5.33 13.06 3.47
CA GLU A 109 -5.50 12.27 4.69
C GLU A 109 -6.62 11.21 4.57
N ASP A 110 -7.48 11.30 3.55
CA ASP A 110 -8.54 10.33 3.28
C ASP A 110 -8.12 9.29 2.22
N GLY A 111 -6.92 9.41 1.67
CA GLY A 111 -6.39 8.51 0.65
C GLY A 111 -6.89 8.79 -0.76
N ALA A 112 -7.34 10.01 -1.05
CA ALA A 112 -7.58 10.45 -2.42
C ALA A 112 -6.28 10.93 -3.07
N ILE A 113 -6.10 10.61 -4.35
CA ILE A 113 -4.97 11.10 -5.13
C ILE A 113 -5.09 12.61 -5.31
N VAL A 114 -4.02 13.33 -5.00
CA VAL A 114 -3.91 14.78 -5.19
C VAL A 114 -2.63 15.12 -5.92
N MET A 115 -2.64 16.27 -6.59
CA MET A 115 -1.46 16.85 -7.21
C MET A 115 -1.45 18.36 -7.02
N SER A 116 -0.26 18.93 -6.98
CA SER A 116 -0.03 20.36 -6.99
C SER A 116 -0.28 20.97 -8.37
N ALA A 117 -0.46 22.29 -8.39
CA ALA A 117 -0.58 23.03 -9.64
C ALA A 117 0.71 22.99 -10.49
N ASP A 118 1.87 22.78 -9.87
CA ASP A 118 3.15 22.69 -10.58
C ASP A 118 3.30 21.31 -11.24
N GLU A 119 2.98 20.22 -10.54
CA GLU A 119 2.91 18.89 -11.15
C GLU A 119 1.93 18.84 -12.33
N ALA A 120 0.75 19.47 -12.19
CA ALA A 120 -0.22 19.56 -13.28
C ALA A 120 0.32 20.33 -14.50
N ARG A 121 1.13 21.40 -14.27
CA ARG A 121 1.79 22.14 -15.35
C ARG A 121 2.89 21.32 -16.01
N ASP A 122 3.66 20.57 -15.23
CA ASP A 122 4.74 19.71 -15.71
C ASP A 122 4.20 18.56 -16.58
N LEU A 123 3.03 18.00 -16.24
CA LEU A 123 2.32 17.03 -17.08
C LEU A 123 1.84 17.62 -18.42
N GLY A 124 1.63 18.94 -18.48
CA GLY A 124 1.47 19.71 -19.72
C GLY A 124 0.20 19.46 -20.54
N SER A 125 -0.66 18.50 -20.14
CA SER A 125 -1.89 18.19 -20.84
C SER A 125 -2.96 17.58 -19.93
N TYR A 126 -4.22 17.81 -20.26
CA TYR A 126 -5.35 17.21 -19.54
C TYR A 126 -5.36 15.68 -19.63
N GLU A 127 -4.90 15.11 -20.75
CA GLU A 127 -4.77 13.66 -20.93
C GLU A 127 -3.74 13.08 -19.96
N ALA A 128 -2.56 13.69 -19.84
CA ALA A 128 -1.53 13.26 -18.89
C ALA A 128 -2.00 13.40 -17.43
N ILE A 129 -2.71 14.48 -17.09
CA ILE A 129 -3.32 14.67 -15.77
C ILE A 129 -4.34 13.57 -15.49
N SER A 130 -5.22 13.28 -16.45
CA SER A 130 -6.23 12.23 -16.31
C SER A 130 -5.60 10.86 -16.14
N LYS A 131 -4.54 10.57 -16.90
CA LYS A 131 -3.76 9.34 -16.79
C LYS A 131 -3.10 9.23 -15.41
N HIS A 132 -2.53 10.30 -14.88
CA HIS A 132 -1.94 10.30 -13.54
C HIS A 132 -2.96 9.88 -12.47
N PHE A 133 -4.18 10.43 -12.51
CA PHE A 133 -5.23 10.01 -11.59
C PHE A 133 -5.66 8.55 -11.80
N GLN A 134 -5.80 8.11 -13.05
CA GLN A 134 -6.13 6.71 -13.35
C GLN A 134 -5.09 5.73 -12.81
N ASP A 135 -3.81 6.02 -13.03
CA ASP A 135 -2.70 5.20 -12.55
C ASP A 135 -2.64 5.21 -11.02
N GLY A 136 -2.94 6.35 -10.39
CA GLY A 136 -3.01 6.51 -8.93
C GLY A 136 -4.22 5.84 -8.26
N THR A 137 -5.27 5.52 -9.02
CA THR A 137 -6.48 4.82 -8.51
C THR A 137 -6.48 3.32 -8.82
N TYR A 138 -5.30 2.72 -9.01
CA TYR A 138 -5.18 1.28 -9.23
C TYR A 138 -5.83 0.48 -8.09
N GLU A 139 -6.58 -0.56 -8.44
CA GLU A 139 -7.17 -1.49 -7.48
C GLU A 139 -6.50 -2.86 -7.63
N PRO A 140 -5.83 -3.39 -6.59
CA PRO A 140 -5.25 -4.72 -6.63
C PRO A 140 -6.31 -5.80 -6.88
N PRO A 141 -5.98 -6.87 -7.64
CA PRO A 141 -6.87 -8.01 -7.83
C PRO A 141 -7.10 -8.78 -6.51
N ALA A 142 -7.94 -9.81 -6.54
CA ALA A 142 -8.15 -10.66 -5.37
C ALA A 142 -6.84 -11.28 -4.87
N PHE A 143 -6.71 -11.39 -3.54
CA PHE A 143 -5.61 -12.09 -2.89
C PHE A 143 -5.97 -13.57 -2.76
N GLN A 144 -5.08 -14.45 -3.19
CA GLN A 144 -5.29 -15.90 -3.15
C GLN A 144 -4.02 -16.60 -2.68
N VAL A 145 -4.19 -17.68 -1.92
CA VAL A 145 -3.09 -18.60 -1.62
C VAL A 145 -3.17 -19.76 -2.61
N ALA A 146 -2.11 -19.98 -3.38
CA ALA A 146 -2.01 -21.10 -4.30
C ALA A 146 -2.08 -22.42 -3.53
N SER A 147 -2.85 -23.37 -4.05
CA SER A 147 -3.03 -24.72 -3.47
C SER A 147 -1.79 -25.59 -3.59
#